data_AF-A0A845UHD6-F1
#
_entry.id   AF-A0A845UHD6-F1
#
_cell.length_a   1.000
_cell.length_b   1.000
_cell.length_c   1.000
_cell.angle_alpha   90.00
_cell.angle_beta   90.00
_cell.angle_gamma   90.00
#
_symmetry.space_group_name_H-M   'P 1'
#
loop_
_entity.id
_entity.type
_entity.pdbx_description
1 polymer ?
#
loop_
_entity_poly.entity_id
_entity_poly.type
_entity_poly.pdbx_seq_one_letter_code
_entity_poly.pdbx_strand_id
1 'polypeptide(L)'
;MNDDVTAHETAQENTERLGELFEMLREVREKGLIYWEPNTSRGADNLREMLAGIDRFMVAAVHDVPEAIEKTTELLRDARDKGLIYWEPNTDRGAERKADMVARIDALIDPAPAPGPRM
;
A
#
# COMPACT_ATOMS: atom_id res chain seq x y z
N MET A 1 -14.30 4.28 -33.59
CA MET A 1 -15.27 4.50 -32.49
C MET A 1 -15.08 3.52 -31.33
N ASN A 2 -14.26 2.47 -31.44
CA ASN A 2 -13.95 1.57 -30.30
C ASN A 2 -12.75 2.02 -29.46
N ASP A 3 -11.77 2.73 -30.04
CA ASP A 3 -10.56 3.17 -29.31
C ASP A 3 -10.85 4.15 -28.16
N ASP A 4 -11.88 4.98 -28.29
CA ASP A 4 -12.26 5.98 -27.28
C ASP A 4 -12.89 5.34 -26.03
N VAL A 5 -13.66 4.27 -26.20
CA VAL A 5 -14.34 3.56 -25.10
C VAL A 5 -13.32 2.80 -24.25
N THR A 6 -12.41 2.07 -24.89
CA THR A 6 -11.35 1.32 -24.19
C THR A 6 -10.40 2.24 -23.42
N ALA A 7 -10.06 3.41 -23.99
CA ALA A 7 -9.22 4.40 -23.29
C ALA A 7 -9.91 5.00 -22.06
N HIS A 8 -11.23 5.24 -22.14
CA HIS A 8 -12.01 5.77 -21.03
C HIS A 8 -12.20 4.74 -19.90
N GLU A 9 -12.48 3.48 -20.25
CA GLU A 9 -12.57 2.37 -19.30
C GLU A 9 -11.24 2.17 -18.56
N THR A 10 -10.11 2.15 -19.29
CA THR A 10 -8.76 2.02 -18.71
C THR A 10 -8.43 3.19 -17.76
N ALA A 11 -8.84 4.42 -18.09
CA ALA A 11 -8.59 5.58 -17.26
C ALA A 11 -9.44 5.56 -15.97
N GLN A 12 -10.68 5.09 -16.06
CA GLN A 12 -11.56 4.91 -14.90
C GLN A 12 -11.02 3.82 -13.97
N GLU A 13 -10.71 2.64 -14.51
CA GLU A 13 -10.13 1.52 -13.74
C GLU A 13 -8.82 1.93 -13.03
N ASN A 14 -7.96 2.68 -13.71
CA ASN A 14 -6.72 3.19 -13.10
C ASN A 14 -7.00 4.21 -11.98
N THR A 15 -8.03 5.04 -12.12
CA THR A 15 -8.41 6.01 -11.08
C THR A 15 -8.99 5.31 -9.85
N GLU A 16 -9.84 4.30 -10.06
CA GLU A 16 -10.40 3.47 -8.99
C GLU A 16 -9.29 2.71 -8.26
N ARG A 17 -8.40 2.05 -9.02
CA ARG A 17 -7.22 1.37 -8.47
C ARG A 17 -6.31 2.31 -7.69
N LEU A 18 -6.09 3.52 -8.21
CA LEU A 18 -5.30 4.51 -7.50
C LEU A 18 -5.97 4.90 -6.18
N GLY A 19 -7.28 5.08 -6.17
CA GLY A 19 -8.08 5.32 -4.96
C GLY A 19 -7.87 4.23 -3.90
N GLU A 20 -8.03 2.96 -4.28
CA GLU A 20 -7.83 1.82 -3.38
C GLU A 20 -6.40 1.75 -2.82
N LEU A 21 -5.40 2.00 -3.66
CA LEU A 21 -4.00 2.03 -3.28
C LEU A 21 -3.71 3.19 -2.29
N PHE A 22 -4.26 4.37 -2.53
CA PHE A 22 -4.14 5.51 -1.62
C PHE A 22 -4.83 5.27 -0.28
N GLU A 23 -6.01 4.66 -0.28
CA GLU A 23 -6.72 4.29 0.95
C GLU A 23 -5.90 3.28 1.76
N MET A 24 -5.33 2.27 1.10
CA MET A 24 -4.45 1.32 1.77
C MET A 24 -3.18 1.99 2.30
N LEU A 25 -2.54 2.88 1.52
CA LEU A 25 -1.36 3.62 1.95
C LEU A 25 -1.67 4.49 3.17
N ARG A 26 -2.82 5.15 3.16
CA ARG A 26 -3.33 5.94 4.28
C ARG A 26 -3.59 5.05 5.50
N GLU A 27 -4.19 3.88 5.33
CA GLU A 27 -4.43 2.93 6.42
C GLU A 27 -3.11 2.40 7.02
N VAL A 28 -2.10 2.12 6.20
CA VAL A 28 -0.75 1.78 6.69
C VAL A 28 -0.15 2.94 7.47
N ARG A 29 -0.30 4.17 6.98
CA ARG A 29 0.16 5.40 7.63
C ARG A 29 -0.64 5.75 8.88
N GLU A 30 -1.90 5.40 9.01
CA GLU A 30 -2.71 5.74 10.21
C GLU A 30 -2.70 4.59 11.22
N LYS A 31 -3.00 3.36 10.78
CA LYS A 31 -3.14 2.19 11.65
C LYS A 31 -1.86 1.40 11.79
N GLY A 32 -1.13 1.16 10.70
CA GLY A 32 0.16 0.44 10.74
C GLY A 32 1.18 1.11 11.68
N LEU A 33 1.07 2.43 11.86
CA LEU A 33 1.89 3.20 12.80
C LEU A 33 1.42 3.19 14.24
N ILE A 34 0.11 3.19 14.50
CA ILE A 34 -0.45 3.08 15.86
C ILE A 34 0.03 1.78 16.51
N TYR A 35 0.28 0.76 15.68
CA TYR A 35 0.77 -0.50 16.15
C TYR A 35 2.29 -0.61 16.18
N TRP A 36 3.09 0.38 15.79
CA TRP A 36 4.55 0.23 15.70
C TRP A 36 5.30 0.98 16.82
N GLU A 37 6.25 0.32 17.50
CA GLU A 37 7.19 0.95 18.44
C GLU A 37 8.64 0.56 18.08
N PRO A 38 9.56 1.52 17.89
CA PRO A 38 10.93 1.20 17.52
C PRO A 38 11.72 0.76 18.76
N ASN A 39 12.03 -0.53 18.84
CA ASN A 39 12.98 -1.05 19.84
C ASN A 39 14.42 -0.51 19.65
N THR A 40 14.70 0.25 18.59
CA THR A 40 16.01 0.84 18.29
C THR A 40 15.88 2.21 17.62
N SER A 41 16.84 3.11 17.86
CA SER A 41 16.89 4.41 17.17
C SER A 41 16.90 4.27 15.64
N ARG A 42 17.55 3.23 15.12
CA ARG A 42 17.56 2.93 13.67
C ARG A 42 16.16 2.59 13.13
N GLY A 43 15.35 1.88 13.92
CA GLY A 43 13.94 1.65 13.59
C GLY A 43 13.16 2.97 13.55
N ALA A 44 13.36 3.82 14.57
CA ALA A 44 12.76 5.15 14.68
C ALA A 44 13.05 6.02 13.44
N ASP A 45 14.29 6.05 12.99
CA ASP A 45 14.72 6.85 11.84
C ASP A 45 14.23 6.29 10.51
N ASN A 46 14.28 4.96 10.31
CA ASN A 46 13.70 4.32 9.12
C ASN A 46 12.21 4.63 8.99
N LEU A 47 11.47 4.67 10.10
CA LEU A 47 10.06 5.05 10.06
C LEU A 47 9.89 6.53 9.70
N ARG A 48 10.62 7.44 10.34
CA ARG A 48 10.51 8.88 10.04
C ARG A 48 10.77 9.16 8.56
N GLU A 49 11.79 8.51 8.00
CA GLU A 49 12.11 8.63 6.58
C GLU A 49 10.97 8.12 5.70
N MET A 50 10.39 6.97 6.03
CA MET A 50 9.27 6.40 5.29
C MET A 50 8.01 7.26 5.38
N LEU A 51 7.68 7.78 6.56
CA LEU A 51 6.55 8.69 6.75
C LEU A 51 6.72 9.98 5.97
N ALA A 52 7.92 10.57 6.02
CA ALA A 52 8.24 11.71 5.19
C ALA A 52 8.14 11.38 3.70
N GLY A 53 8.44 10.15 3.28
CA GLY A 53 8.25 9.66 1.92
C GLY A 53 6.77 9.58 1.52
N ILE A 54 5.94 8.96 2.36
CA ILE A 54 4.49 8.82 2.17
C ILE A 54 3.81 10.19 2.17
N ASP A 55 4.08 11.04 3.16
CA ASP A 55 3.50 12.38 3.25
C ASP A 55 3.92 13.25 2.03
N ARG A 56 5.20 13.20 1.61
CA ARG A 56 5.64 13.88 0.38
C ARG A 56 4.92 13.38 -0.85
N PHE A 57 4.72 12.07 -0.98
CA PHE A 57 4.01 11.49 -2.11
C PHE A 57 2.53 11.90 -2.14
N MET A 58 1.84 11.80 -1.00
CA MET A 58 0.43 12.21 -0.87
C MET A 58 0.22 13.71 -1.14
N VAL A 59 1.22 14.56 -0.85
CA VAL A 59 1.17 16.00 -1.16
C VAL A 59 1.54 16.29 -2.63
N ALA A 60 2.45 15.51 -3.23
CA ALA A 60 3.00 15.79 -4.55
C ALA A 60 2.17 15.23 -5.72
N ALA A 61 1.41 14.16 -5.52
CA ALA A 61 0.91 13.37 -6.65
C ALA A 61 -0.61 13.28 -6.71
N VAL A 62 -1.21 14.00 -7.69
CA VAL A 62 -2.31 13.48 -8.53
C VAL A 62 -2.22 14.05 -9.97
N HIS A 63 -1.01 14.17 -10.54
CA HIS A 63 -0.84 14.71 -11.91
C HIS A 63 -0.70 13.63 -12.99
N ASP A 64 -0.14 12.46 -12.66
CA ASP A 64 -0.01 11.30 -13.54
C ASP A 64 -0.47 10.04 -12.79
N VAL A 65 -1.57 9.42 -13.24
CA VAL A 65 -2.22 8.29 -12.57
C VAL A 65 -1.37 7.01 -12.65
N PRO A 66 -0.86 6.59 -13.83
CA PRO A 66 0.09 5.48 -13.93
C PRO A 66 1.30 5.58 -13.00
N GLU A 67 1.99 6.73 -12.97
CA GLU A 67 3.16 6.92 -12.10
C GLU A 67 2.77 6.85 -10.61
N ALA A 68 1.61 7.41 -10.26
CA ALA A 68 1.09 7.36 -8.90
C ALA A 68 0.74 5.93 -8.46
N ILE A 69 0.19 5.09 -9.35
CA ILE A 69 -0.08 3.67 -9.06
C ILE A 69 1.22 2.92 -8.76
N GLU A 70 2.24 3.08 -9.61
CA GLU A 70 3.54 2.42 -9.45
C GLU A 70 4.18 2.81 -8.11
N LYS A 71 4.26 4.11 -7.84
CA LYS A 71 4.90 4.63 -6.64
C LYS A 71 4.15 4.28 -5.36
N THR A 72 2.81 4.26 -5.39
CA THR A 72 2.02 3.79 -4.24
C THR A 72 2.25 2.31 -3.97
N THR A 73 2.34 1.51 -5.03
CA THR A 73 2.63 0.08 -4.94
C THR A 73 4.01 -0.17 -4.33
N GLU A 74 5.03 0.59 -4.73
CA GLU A 74 6.38 0.50 -4.16
C GLU A 74 6.41 0.88 -2.67
N LEU A 75 5.72 1.96 -2.28
CA LEU A 75 5.64 2.37 -0.88
C LEU A 75 4.95 1.32 0.01
N LEU A 76 3.89 0.68 -0.50
CA LEU A 76 3.21 -0.41 0.21
C LEU A 76 4.11 -1.66 0.35
N ARG A 77 4.88 -2.01 -0.69
CA ARG A 77 5.88 -3.09 -0.64
C ARG A 77 6.96 -2.81 0.39
N ASP A 78 7.51 -1.60 0.39
CA ASP A 78 8.56 -1.21 1.33
C ASP A 78 8.06 -1.26 2.78
N ALA A 79 6.80 -0.88 3.03
CA ALA A 79 6.19 -0.92 4.35
C ALA A 79 6.05 -2.37 4.86
N ARG A 80 5.64 -3.27 3.97
CA ARG A 80 5.53 -4.71 4.21
C ARG A 80 6.88 -5.32 4.51
N ASP A 81 7.86 -5.13 3.63
CA ASP A 81 9.16 -5.81 3.70
C ASP A 81 9.99 -5.35 4.90
N LYS A 82 9.93 -4.05 5.22
CA LYS A 82 10.57 -3.50 6.43
C LYS A 82 9.80 -3.81 7.71
N GLY A 83 8.62 -4.43 7.63
CA GLY A 83 7.79 -4.81 8.76
C GLY A 83 7.30 -3.63 9.58
N LEU A 84 7.13 -2.45 8.96
CA LEU A 84 6.81 -1.18 9.61
C LEU A 84 5.32 -1.05 9.99
N ILE A 85 4.64 -2.19 10.08
CA ILE A 85 3.17 -2.29 10.16
C ILE A 85 2.71 -2.72 11.57
N TYR A 86 3.59 -3.31 12.41
CA TYR A 86 3.15 -3.81 13.72
C TYR A 86 4.24 -4.11 14.78
N TRP A 87 3.86 -3.89 16.04
CA TRP A 87 4.46 -4.15 17.34
C TRP A 87 3.34 -4.20 18.42
N GLU A 88 2.77 -5.38 18.66
CA GLU A 88 2.51 -5.84 20.03
C GLU A 88 3.47 -7.02 20.21
N PRO A 89 4.60 -6.85 20.88
CA PRO A 89 5.56 -7.91 20.99
C PRO A 89 4.96 -8.99 21.89
N ASN A 90 4.93 -10.22 21.38
CA ASN A 90 4.56 -11.42 22.12
C ASN A 90 3.08 -11.57 22.48
N THR A 91 2.16 -11.08 21.62
CA THR A 91 0.75 -11.50 21.67
C THR A 91 0.36 -12.19 20.36
N ASP A 92 -0.37 -13.30 20.45
CA ASP A 92 -0.88 -14.01 19.27
C ASP A 92 -1.72 -13.08 18.38
N ARG A 93 -2.48 -12.17 19.01
CA ARG A 93 -3.28 -11.14 18.35
C ARG A 93 -2.44 -10.20 17.46
N GLY A 94 -1.23 -9.88 17.87
CA GLY A 94 -0.33 -9.03 17.10
C GLY A 94 0.22 -9.73 15.85
N ALA A 95 0.52 -11.03 15.96
CA ALA A 95 0.93 -11.83 14.82
C ALA A 95 -0.19 -11.98 13.78
N GLU A 96 -1.42 -12.23 14.24
CA GLU A 96 -2.60 -12.32 13.36
C GLU A 96 -2.88 -11.01 12.63
N ARG A 97 -2.83 -9.87 13.32
CA ARG A 97 -3.07 -8.55 12.71
C ARG A 97 -2.00 -8.14 11.73
N LYS A 98 -0.73 -8.46 12.02
CA LYS A 98 0.36 -8.26 11.07
C LYS A 98 0.13 -9.11 9.80
N ALA A 99 -0.23 -10.37 9.97
CA ALA A 99 -0.50 -11.26 8.85
C ALA A 99 -1.70 -10.77 8.00
N ASP A 100 -2.77 -10.31 8.64
CA ASP A 100 -3.93 -9.71 7.97
C ASP A 100 -3.53 -8.48 7.13
N MET A 101 -2.79 -7.54 7.72
CA MET A 101 -2.37 -6.32 7.00
C MET A 101 -1.42 -6.64 5.84
N VAL A 102 -0.50 -7.58 6.03
CA VAL A 102 0.38 -8.05 4.95
C VAL A 102 -0.42 -8.70 3.83
N ALA A 103 -1.40 -9.56 4.16
CA ALA A 103 -2.25 -10.21 3.17
C ALA A 103 -3.10 -9.20 2.38
N ARG A 104 -3.59 -8.15 3.04
CA ARG A 104 -4.32 -7.05 2.39
C ARG A 104 -3.45 -6.25 1.45
N ILE A 105 -2.20 -5.95 1.83
CA ILE A 105 -1.23 -5.31 0.94
C ILE A 105 -0.94 -6.21 -0.25
N ASP A 106 -0.63 -7.49 -0.01
CA ASP A 106 -0.30 -8.47 -1.05
C ASP A 106 -1.43 -8.60 -2.08
N ALA A 107 -2.69 -8.66 -1.63
CA ALA A 107 -3.85 -8.71 -2.51
C ALA A 107 -3.98 -7.48 -3.45
N LEU A 108 -3.46 -6.32 -3.04
CA LEU A 108 -3.50 -5.08 -3.81
C LEU A 108 -2.31 -4.92 -4.76
N ILE A 109 -1.10 -5.31 -4.32
CA ILE A 109 0.14 -5.14 -5.08
C ILE A 109 0.44 -6.31 -6.03
N ASP A 110 -0.11 -7.48 -5.74
CA ASP A 110 0.05 -8.73 -6.48
C ASP A 110 -1.30 -9.48 -6.46
N PRO A 111 -2.34 -8.91 -7.11
CA PRO A 111 -3.63 -9.55 -7.16
C PRO A 111 -3.45 -10.93 -7.77
N ALA A 112 -3.82 -11.97 -7.02
CA ALA A 112 -3.75 -13.35 -7.49
C ALA A 112 -4.32 -13.40 -8.91
N PRO A 113 -3.65 -14.06 -9.87
CA PRO A 113 -4.12 -14.09 -11.24
C PRO A 113 -5.57 -14.57 -11.22
N ALA A 114 -6.46 -13.74 -11.76
CA ALA A 114 -7.89 -14.06 -11.78
C ALA A 114 -8.05 -15.50 -12.25
N PRO A 115 -8.88 -16.34 -11.59
CA PRO A 115 -9.04 -17.72 -12.00
C PRO A 115 -9.39 -17.71 -13.48
N GLY A 116 -8.43 -18.16 -14.31
CA GLY A 116 -8.56 -18.15 -15.76
C GLY A 116 -9.85 -18.86 -16.15
N PRO A 117 -10.47 -18.49 -17.30
CA PRO A 117 -11.73 -19.07 -17.71
C PRO A 117 -11.60 -20.59 -17.66
N ARG A 118 -12.41 -21.22 -16.81
CA ARG A 118 -12.52 -22.68 -16.78
C ARG A 118 -12.99 -23.10 -18.17
N MET A 119 -12.07 -23.66 -18.96
CA MET A 119 -12.38 -24.35 -20.20
C MET A 119 -13.28 -25.55 -19.92
#